data_AF-A0A1F1DTB7-F1
#
_entry.id   AF-A0A1F1DTB7-F1
#
_cell.length_a   1.000
_cell.length_b   1.000
_cell.length_c   1.000
_cell.angle_alpha   90.00
_cell.angle_beta   90.00
_cell.angle_gamma   90.00
#
_symmetry.space_group_name_H-M   'P 1'
#
loop_
_entity.id
_entity.type
_entity.pdbx_description
1 polymer ?
#
loop_
_entity_poly.entity_id
_entity_poly.type
_entity_poly.pdbx_seq_one_letter_code
_entity_poly.pdbx_strand_id
1 'polypeptide(L)'
;MLSPEERDERSARACRSLYEKFLRDRQEQSVGLFMSMKNEVQTAALISILRAEGSRRLLVPRCDDGETIRFYPMGDISGYELSGYGIPEPTCPIEDEEVPELLVVPGVAFGRRDGSRVGHGVGYYDRYLAKHASELRLVVGLGLEFQIFDTVPTDPHDYPLEGLAWEDDTALCGPSR
;
A
#
# COMPACT_ATOMS: atom_id res chain seq x y z
N MET A 1 -4.36 -14.17 -17.25
CA MET A 1 -4.59 -14.05 -15.80
C MET A 1 -3.51 -14.88 -15.13
N LEU A 2 -2.74 -14.30 -14.20
CA LEU A 2 -1.67 -15.05 -13.51
C LEU A 2 -2.25 -16.16 -12.65
N SER A 3 -1.52 -17.26 -12.51
CA SER A 3 -1.82 -18.25 -11.48
C SER A 3 -1.58 -17.64 -10.08
N PRO A 4 -2.19 -18.19 -9.02
CA PRO A 4 -1.90 -17.75 -7.65
C PRO A 4 -0.41 -17.87 -7.30
N GLU A 5 0.24 -18.96 -7.69
CA GLU A 5 1.67 -19.21 -7.44
C GLU A 5 2.56 -18.16 -8.13
N GLU A 6 2.33 -17.91 -9.42
CA GLU A 6 3.07 -16.88 -10.18
C GLU A 6 2.90 -15.48 -9.57
N ARG A 7 1.69 -15.19 -9.07
CA ARG A 7 1.41 -13.93 -8.39
C ARG A 7 2.17 -13.82 -7.09
N ASP A 8 2.19 -14.86 -6.27
CA ASP A 8 2.90 -14.86 -4.98
C ASP A 8 4.40 -14.68 -5.18
N GLU A 9 5.00 -15.38 -6.14
CA GLU A 9 6.42 -15.25 -6.48
C GLU A 9 6.78 -13.84 -6.93
N ARG A 10 6.00 -13.27 -7.86
CA ARG A 10 6.23 -11.90 -8.35
C ARG A 10 5.96 -10.85 -7.27
N SER A 11 4.98 -11.10 -6.40
CA SER A 11 4.70 -10.23 -5.24
C SER A 11 5.85 -10.25 -4.24
N ALA A 12 6.45 -11.41 -3.99
CA ALA A 12 7.61 -11.52 -3.11
C ALA A 12 8.82 -10.75 -3.65
N ARG A 13 9.04 -10.77 -4.97
CA ARG A 13 10.05 -9.93 -5.65
C ARG A 13 9.75 -8.44 -5.44
N ALA A 14 8.51 -8.01 -5.74
CA ALA A 14 8.07 -6.62 -5.56
C ALA A 14 8.24 -6.13 -4.12
N CYS A 15 7.87 -6.96 -3.14
CA CYS A 15 8.04 -6.65 -1.71
C CYS A 15 9.52 -6.49 -1.34
N ARG A 16 10.38 -7.37 -1.87
CA ARG A 16 11.82 -7.31 -1.63
C ARG A 16 12.42 -6.05 -2.24
N SER A 17 12.13 -5.74 -3.50
CA SER A 17 12.66 -4.53 -4.16
C SER A 17 12.19 -3.26 -3.47
N LEU A 18 10.91 -3.17 -3.08
CA LEU A 18 10.39 -2.08 -2.26
C LEU A 18 11.19 -1.93 -0.96
N TYR A 19 11.38 -3.01 -0.21
CA TYR A 19 12.14 -2.94 1.02
C TYR A 19 13.60 -2.51 0.76
N GLU A 20 14.32 -3.23 -0.10
CA GLU A 20 15.77 -3.07 -0.26
C GLU A 20 16.16 -1.74 -0.91
N LYS A 21 15.38 -1.28 -1.87
CA LYS A 21 15.73 -0.09 -2.67
C LYS A 21 15.04 1.18 -2.19
N PHE A 22 13.95 1.06 -1.44
CA PHE A 22 13.12 2.19 -1.05
C PHE A 22 13.00 2.36 0.45
N LEU A 23 12.77 1.28 1.20
CA LEU A 23 12.43 1.40 2.63
C LEU A 23 13.62 1.18 3.57
N ARG A 24 14.66 0.45 3.19
CA ARG A 24 15.71 0.00 4.13
C ARG A 24 16.35 1.14 4.93
N ASP A 25 16.75 2.22 4.26
CA ASP A 25 17.52 3.31 4.88
C ASP A 25 16.64 4.49 5.37
N ARG A 26 15.31 4.31 5.29
CA ARG A 26 14.33 5.33 5.65
C ARG A 26 14.12 5.47 7.15
N GLN A 27 13.73 6.66 7.58
CA GLN A 27 13.62 7.03 9.00
C GLN A 27 12.18 7.13 9.50
N GLU A 28 11.18 6.92 8.63
CA GLU A 28 9.78 6.86 9.03
C GLU A 28 9.55 5.75 10.06
N GLN A 29 8.88 6.09 11.16
CA GLN A 29 8.67 5.19 12.30
C GLN A 29 7.41 4.33 12.15
N SER A 30 6.52 4.67 11.23
CA SER A 30 5.30 3.92 10.96
C SER A 30 5.06 3.71 9.46
N VAL A 31 4.61 2.50 9.12
CA VAL A 31 4.33 2.07 7.74
C VAL A 31 2.90 1.55 7.65
N GLY A 32 2.06 2.23 6.87
CA GLY A 32 0.75 1.77 6.46
C GLY A 32 0.88 0.80 5.29
N LEU A 33 0.28 -0.37 5.42
CA LEU A 33 0.25 -1.43 4.41
C LEU A 33 -1.19 -1.74 4.06
N PHE A 34 -1.47 -2.18 2.85
CA PHE A 34 -2.79 -2.72 2.52
C PHE A 34 -2.83 -4.23 2.76
N MET A 35 -4.03 -4.72 3.08
CA MET A 35 -4.33 -6.15 3.19
C MET A 35 -4.83 -6.63 1.83
N SER A 36 -4.02 -7.43 1.14
CA SER A 36 -4.21 -7.76 -0.28
C SER A 36 -5.48 -8.56 -0.56
N MET A 37 -6.18 -8.19 -1.63
CA MET A 37 -7.18 -9.04 -2.28
C MET A 37 -6.52 -10.15 -3.10
N LYS A 38 -7.29 -11.20 -3.45
CA LYS A 38 -6.81 -12.36 -4.24
C LYS A 38 -6.17 -11.97 -5.58
N ASN A 39 -6.61 -10.88 -6.19
CA ASN A 39 -6.18 -10.41 -7.51
C ASN A 39 -5.19 -9.24 -7.44
N GLU A 40 -4.75 -8.83 -6.25
CA GLU A 40 -3.74 -7.80 -6.05
C GLU A 40 -2.33 -8.41 -5.90
N VAL A 41 -1.32 -7.55 -5.83
CA VAL A 41 -0.01 -7.95 -5.33
C VAL A 41 -0.11 -8.30 -3.84
N GLN A 42 0.53 -9.38 -3.41
CA GLN A 42 0.45 -9.88 -2.05
C GLN A 42 1.50 -9.23 -1.13
N THR A 43 1.05 -8.61 -0.03
CA THR A 43 1.92 -7.86 0.90
C THR A 43 2.55 -8.72 2.01
N ALA A 44 2.20 -10.00 2.11
CA ALA A 44 2.66 -10.90 3.18
C ALA A 44 4.20 -10.98 3.31
N ALA A 45 4.92 -10.97 2.19
CA ALA A 45 6.38 -10.95 2.19
C ALA A 45 6.93 -9.64 2.78
N LEU A 46 6.37 -8.48 2.40
CA LEU A 46 6.77 -7.19 2.95
C LEU A 46 6.48 -7.07 4.45
N ILE A 47 5.29 -7.52 4.88
CA ILE A 47 4.92 -7.59 6.30
C ILE A 47 5.96 -8.41 7.07
N SER A 48 6.34 -9.58 6.54
CA SER A 48 7.32 -10.45 7.20
C SER A 48 8.70 -9.79 7.31
N ILE A 49 9.14 -9.10 6.26
CA ILE A 49 10.42 -8.37 6.26
C ILE A 49 10.40 -7.25 7.30
N LEU A 50 9.37 -6.41 7.32
CA LEU A 50 9.29 -5.27 8.23
C LEU A 50 9.10 -5.71 9.69
N ARG A 51 8.36 -6.80 9.95
CA ARG A 51 8.26 -7.40 11.30
C ARG A 51 9.60 -7.93 11.79
N ALA A 52 10.40 -8.54 10.91
CA ALA A 52 11.72 -9.03 11.25
C ALA A 52 12.72 -7.87 11.49
N GLU A 53 12.57 -6.75 10.78
CA GLU A 53 13.32 -5.52 11.02
C GLU A 53 13.03 -4.94 12.42
N GLY A 54 11.75 -4.88 12.82
CA GLY A 54 11.31 -4.53 14.17
C GLY A 54 11.49 -3.06 14.58
N SER A 55 11.99 -2.21 13.68
CA SER A 55 12.24 -0.77 13.90
C SER A 55 11.00 0.11 13.67
N ARG A 56 9.94 -0.44 13.06
CA ARG A 56 8.78 0.31 12.58
C ARG A 56 7.46 -0.25 13.07
N ARG A 57 6.54 0.64 13.38
CA ARG A 57 5.14 0.31 13.66
C ARG A 57 4.41 0.01 12.36
N LEU A 58 3.77 -1.15 12.26
CA LEU A 58 2.98 -1.52 11.08
C LEU A 58 1.53 -1.16 11.33
N LEU A 59 0.91 -0.49 10.36
CA LEU A 59 -0.49 -0.16 10.36
C LEU A 59 -1.19 -0.84 9.18
N VAL A 60 -2.44 -1.28 9.37
CA VAL A 60 -3.27 -1.94 8.35
C VAL A 60 -4.66 -1.31 8.30
N PRO A 61 -5.31 -1.28 7.12
CA PRO A 61 -6.60 -0.62 6.97
C PRO A 61 -7.74 -1.46 7.54
N ARG A 62 -8.80 -0.76 7.96
CA ARG A 62 -10.16 -1.28 8.11
C ARG A 62 -11.14 -0.31 7.47
N CYS A 63 -12.20 -0.85 6.88
CA CYS A 63 -13.36 -0.08 6.43
C CYS A 63 -14.45 -0.03 7.53
N ASP A 64 -14.68 1.14 8.15
CA ASP A 64 -15.62 1.26 9.29
C ASP A 64 -17.10 1.38 8.89
N ASP A 65 -17.39 2.16 7.84
CA ASP A 65 -18.74 2.58 7.45
C ASP A 65 -19.08 2.18 5.99
N GLY A 66 -18.30 1.26 5.42
CA GLY A 66 -18.43 0.86 4.02
C GLY A 66 -17.87 1.87 3.02
N GLU A 67 -17.38 3.03 3.47
CA GLU A 67 -16.81 4.06 2.62
C GLU A 67 -15.46 4.57 3.12
N THR A 68 -15.16 4.55 4.40
CA THR A 68 -13.99 5.20 5.00
C THR A 68 -12.97 4.16 5.45
N ILE A 69 -11.77 4.22 4.88
CA ILE A 69 -10.64 3.47 5.42
C ILE A 69 -9.95 4.28 6.51
N ARG A 70 -9.57 3.59 7.59
CA ARG A 70 -8.69 4.08 8.65
C ARG A 70 -7.60 3.06 8.88
N PHE A 71 -6.45 3.52 9.40
CA PHE A 71 -5.31 2.67 9.66
C PHE A 71 -5.18 2.41 11.15
N TYR A 72 -4.88 1.16 11.49
CA TYR A 72 -4.77 0.71 12.86
C TYR A 72 -3.51 -0.11 13.07
N PRO A 73 -2.97 -0.13 14.30
CA PRO A 73 -1.83 -0.96 14.65
C PRO A 73 -2.06 -2.43 14.28
N MET A 74 -1.10 -3.00 13.56
CA MET A 74 -1.18 -4.38 13.15
C MET A 74 -0.98 -5.30 14.35
N GLY A 75 -2.04 -5.99 14.73
CA GLY A 75 -2.04 -6.99 15.80
C GLY A 75 -1.80 -8.42 15.30
N ASP A 76 -2.29 -9.39 16.09
CA ASP A 76 -2.41 -10.76 15.64
C ASP A 76 -3.59 -10.90 14.66
N ILE A 77 -3.29 -11.34 13.45
CA ILE A 77 -4.27 -11.51 12.36
C ILE A 77 -5.30 -12.60 12.73
N SER A 78 -4.97 -13.53 13.64
CA SER A 78 -5.92 -14.56 14.08
C SER A 78 -7.18 -13.99 14.75
N GLY A 79 -7.10 -12.77 15.30
CA GLY A 79 -8.21 -12.05 15.90
C GLY A 79 -8.93 -11.08 14.96
N TYR A 80 -8.60 -11.08 13.66
CA TYR A 80 -9.19 -10.17 12.67
C TYR A 80 -10.50 -10.74 12.14
N GLU A 81 -11.43 -9.86 11.81
CA GLU A 81 -12.67 -10.21 11.14
C GLU A 81 -12.52 -10.06 9.63
N LEU A 82 -13.26 -10.84 8.85
CA LEU A 82 -13.23 -10.72 7.40
C LEU A 82 -14.23 -9.65 6.93
N SER A 83 -13.75 -8.71 6.13
CA SER A 83 -14.61 -7.75 5.44
C SER A 83 -15.50 -8.44 4.40
N GLY A 84 -16.44 -7.69 3.80
CA GLY A 84 -17.28 -8.17 2.70
C GLY A 84 -16.50 -8.65 1.46
N TYR A 85 -15.23 -8.24 1.33
CA TYR A 85 -14.31 -8.67 0.27
C TYR A 85 -13.44 -9.88 0.67
N GLY A 86 -13.63 -10.42 1.88
CA GLY A 86 -12.83 -11.51 2.43
C GLY A 86 -11.42 -11.08 2.85
N ILE A 87 -11.23 -9.80 3.15
CA ILE A 87 -9.95 -9.23 3.59
C ILE A 87 -9.95 -9.20 5.13
N PRO A 88 -8.90 -9.67 5.82
CA PRO A 88 -8.82 -9.58 7.28
C PRO A 88 -8.66 -8.12 7.73
N GLU A 89 -9.52 -7.67 8.64
CA GLU A 89 -9.52 -6.31 9.20
C GLU A 89 -9.36 -6.35 10.74
N PRO A 90 -8.62 -5.39 11.33
CA PRO A 90 -8.42 -5.30 12.76
C PRO A 90 -9.72 -4.96 13.52
N THR A 91 -9.89 -5.48 14.74
CA THR A 91 -11.12 -5.30 15.53
C THR A 91 -11.02 -4.24 16.65
N CYS A 92 -9.98 -3.40 16.61
CA CYS A 92 -9.74 -2.37 17.63
C CYS A 92 -10.75 -1.22 17.60
N PRO A 93 -10.99 -0.51 18.73
CA PRO A 93 -11.79 0.71 18.77
C PRO A 93 -11.38 1.75 17.72
N ILE A 94 -12.32 2.61 17.29
CA ILE A 94 -12.05 3.64 16.28
C ILE A 94 -11.01 4.65 16.79
N GLU A 95 -10.99 4.88 18.10
CA GLU A 95 -10.08 5.79 18.80
C GLU A 95 -8.60 5.39 18.70
N ASP A 96 -8.33 4.13 18.35
CA ASP A 96 -6.97 3.61 18.13
C ASP A 96 -6.46 3.87 16.70
N GLU A 97 -7.18 4.67 15.90
CA GLU A 97 -6.72 5.03 14.56
C GLU A 97 -5.40 5.81 14.60
N GLU A 98 -4.50 5.49 13.67
CA GLU A 98 -3.20 6.14 13.52
C GLU A 98 -2.96 6.50 12.05
N VAL A 99 -2.28 7.62 11.81
CA VAL A 99 -1.83 8.02 10.47
C VAL A 99 -0.38 7.55 10.29
N PRO A 100 -0.07 6.73 9.26
CA PRO A 100 1.29 6.30 9.01
C PRO A 100 2.14 7.45 8.47
N GLU A 101 3.44 7.44 8.75
CA GLU A 101 4.39 8.34 8.08
C GLU A 101 4.66 7.92 6.64
N LEU A 102 4.68 6.60 6.38
CA LEU A 102 4.86 6.01 5.05
C LEU A 102 3.67 5.14 4.68
N LEU A 103 3.08 5.33 3.51
CA LEU A 103 1.93 4.55 3.07
C LEU A 103 2.24 3.77 1.79
N VAL A 104 2.03 2.46 1.83
CA VAL A 104 2.05 1.56 0.67
C VAL A 104 0.63 1.36 0.18
N VAL A 105 0.36 1.71 -1.09
CA VAL A 105 -0.99 1.65 -1.66
C VAL A 105 -1.09 0.63 -2.81
N PRO A 106 -2.25 -0.05 -2.95
CA PRO A 106 -2.54 -0.89 -4.10
C PRO A 106 -3.10 -0.05 -5.26
N GLY A 107 -3.18 -0.69 -6.43
CA GLY A 107 -3.73 -0.10 -7.64
C GLY A 107 -3.93 -1.15 -8.73
N VAL A 108 -4.77 -0.80 -9.70
CA VAL A 108 -4.99 -1.56 -10.93
C VAL A 108 -3.92 -1.21 -11.97
N ALA A 109 -3.54 0.06 -12.05
CA ALA A 109 -2.50 0.56 -12.94
C ALA A 109 -1.74 1.73 -12.30
N PHE A 110 -0.48 1.91 -12.67
CA PHE A 110 0.42 2.94 -12.18
C PHE A 110 1.22 3.58 -13.32
N GLY A 111 1.37 4.89 -13.30
CA GLY A 111 2.24 5.65 -14.20
C GLY A 111 3.58 5.95 -13.54
N ARG A 112 4.66 5.33 -14.02
CA ARG A 112 6.01 5.45 -13.42
C ARG A 112 6.66 6.81 -13.63
N ARG A 113 6.19 7.61 -14.59
CA ARG A 113 6.79 8.91 -14.90
C ARG A 113 6.27 10.01 -13.98
N ASP A 114 4.98 9.96 -13.65
CA ASP A 114 4.25 11.03 -12.96
C ASP A 114 3.62 10.58 -11.64
N GLY A 115 3.70 9.30 -11.29
CA GLY A 115 3.10 8.75 -10.09
C GLY A 115 1.58 8.59 -10.18
N SER A 116 1.00 8.68 -11.39
CA SER A 116 -0.43 8.47 -11.58
C SER A 116 -0.86 7.06 -11.15
N ARG A 117 -2.07 6.91 -10.63
CA ARG A 117 -2.58 5.65 -10.09
C ARG A 117 -4.07 5.49 -10.40
N VAL A 118 -4.45 4.31 -10.88
CA VAL A 118 -5.86 3.91 -11.02
C VAL A 118 -6.19 2.88 -9.95
N GLY A 119 -7.14 3.19 -9.07
CA GLY A 119 -7.67 2.25 -8.06
C GLY A 119 -8.81 1.37 -8.58
N HIS A 120 -9.49 0.68 -7.67
CA HIS A 120 -10.67 -0.16 -7.98
C HIS A 120 -11.98 0.64 -8.15
N GLY A 121 -11.93 1.98 -8.13
CA GLY A 121 -13.09 2.85 -8.39
C GLY A 121 -13.92 3.28 -7.17
N VAL A 122 -13.66 2.73 -5.97
CA VAL A 122 -14.38 3.12 -4.73
C VAL A 122 -13.77 4.37 -4.06
N GLY A 123 -12.55 4.75 -4.44
CA GLY A 123 -11.89 5.97 -3.97
C GLY A 123 -11.46 5.96 -2.49
N TYR A 124 -11.34 4.79 -1.85
CA TYR A 124 -10.89 4.66 -0.46
C TYR A 124 -9.57 5.38 -0.20
N TYR A 125 -8.55 5.03 -1.00
CA TYR A 125 -7.22 5.60 -0.86
C TYR A 125 -7.18 7.08 -1.27
N ASP A 126 -7.93 7.50 -2.30
CA ASP A 126 -7.92 8.90 -2.74
C ASP A 126 -8.51 9.82 -1.66
N ARG A 127 -9.60 9.40 -1.01
CA ARG A 127 -10.17 10.13 0.14
C ARG A 127 -9.24 10.14 1.35
N TYR A 128 -8.56 9.02 1.63
CA TYR A 128 -7.58 8.95 2.71
C TYR A 128 -6.39 9.88 2.47
N LEU A 129 -5.81 9.84 1.26
CA LEU A 129 -4.68 10.65 0.84
C LEU A 129 -5.04 12.14 0.85
N ALA A 130 -6.22 12.51 0.34
CA ALA A 130 -6.69 13.89 0.37
C ALA A 130 -6.82 14.45 1.79
N LYS A 131 -7.21 13.60 2.76
CA LYS A 131 -7.36 13.99 4.17
C LYS A 131 -6.02 14.09 4.90
N HIS A 132 -5.06 13.23 4.59
CA HIS A 132 -3.83 13.03 5.37
C HIS A 132 -2.53 13.42 4.64
N ALA A 133 -2.62 14.10 3.49
CA ALA A 133 -1.49 14.47 2.64
C ALA A 133 -0.35 15.23 3.34
N SER A 134 -0.66 16.01 4.38
CA SER A 134 0.33 16.77 5.16
C SER A 134 1.00 15.97 6.27
N GLU A 135 0.41 14.84 6.66
CA GLU A 135 0.90 13.95 7.72
C GLU A 135 1.75 12.81 7.12
N LEU A 136 1.46 12.44 5.87
CA LEU A 136 2.21 11.47 5.08
C LEU A 136 3.53 12.08 4.58
N ARG A 137 4.63 11.39 4.86
CA ARG A 137 5.98 11.74 4.41
C ARG A 137 6.38 11.02 3.12
N LEU A 138 5.75 9.88 2.85
CA LEU A 138 5.95 9.14 1.62
C LEU A 138 4.72 8.30 1.27
N VAL A 139 4.31 8.36 0.00
CA VAL A 139 3.30 7.45 -0.56
C VAL A 139 3.90 6.65 -1.72
N VAL A 140 3.88 5.32 -1.61
CA VAL A 140 4.48 4.40 -2.58
C VAL A 140 3.43 3.42 -3.11
N GLY A 141 3.37 3.26 -4.43
CA GLY A 141 2.58 2.20 -5.04
C GLY A 141 3.36 0.89 -5.09
N LEU A 142 2.70 -0.22 -4.75
CA LEU A 142 3.23 -1.56 -4.95
C LEU A 142 2.39 -2.25 -6.03
N GLY A 143 3.03 -2.76 -7.07
CA GLY A 143 2.36 -3.40 -8.20
C GLY A 143 3.16 -4.54 -8.80
N LEU A 144 2.61 -5.13 -9.86
CA LEU A 144 3.27 -6.10 -10.72
C LEU A 144 3.60 -5.46 -12.08
N GLU A 145 4.59 -5.99 -12.81
CA GLU A 145 5.06 -5.42 -14.09
C GLU A 145 3.92 -5.04 -15.06
N PHE A 146 2.92 -5.90 -15.24
CA PHE A 146 1.80 -5.65 -16.16
C PHE A 146 0.88 -4.48 -15.75
N GLN A 147 1.06 -3.94 -14.53
CA GLN A 147 0.33 -2.80 -14.00
C GLN A 147 1.09 -1.48 -14.19
N ILE A 148 2.34 -1.54 -14.69
CA ILE A 148 3.21 -0.38 -14.80
C ILE A 148 3.20 0.16 -16.22
N PHE A 149 2.88 1.45 -16.34
CA PHE A 149 2.83 2.20 -17.59
C PHE A 149 3.69 3.46 -17.45
N ASP A 150 3.91 4.20 -18.54
CA ASP A 150 4.57 5.52 -18.44
C ASP A 150 3.69 6.52 -17.69
N THR A 151 2.40 6.58 -18.05
CA THR A 151 1.36 7.40 -17.41
C THR A 151 0.03 6.65 -17.47
N VAL A 152 -0.88 6.90 -16.54
CA VAL A 152 -2.26 6.38 -16.58
C VAL A 152 -3.26 7.55 -16.49
N PRO A 153 -4.52 7.37 -16.96
CA PRO A 153 -5.53 8.41 -16.80
C PRO A 153 -5.72 8.78 -15.32
N THR A 154 -5.85 10.07 -15.05
CA THR A 154 -6.11 10.61 -13.71
C THR A 154 -7.26 11.61 -13.73
N ASP A 155 -7.93 11.71 -12.59
CA ASP A 155 -8.86 12.78 -12.26
C ASP A 155 -8.18 13.86 -11.41
N PRO A 156 -8.71 15.10 -11.37
CA PRO A 156 -8.12 16.21 -10.60
C PRO A 156 -7.99 15.96 -9.09
N HIS A 157 -8.71 14.96 -8.58
CA HIS A 157 -8.71 14.60 -7.16
C HIS A 157 -7.74 13.45 -6.84
N ASP A 158 -7.12 12.86 -7.86
CA ASP A 158 -6.16 11.78 -7.66
C ASP A 158 -4.85 12.30 -7.09
N TYR A 159 -4.36 11.61 -6.08
CA TYR A 159 -3.11 11.96 -5.42
C TYR A 159 -1.94 11.23 -6.10
N PRO A 160 -0.96 11.96 -6.66
CA PRO A 160 0.19 11.33 -7.30
C PRO A 160 1.09 10.67 -6.26
N LEU A 161 1.61 9.50 -6.61
CA LEU A 161 2.56 8.75 -5.82
C LEU A 161 3.96 9.36 -5.94
N GLU A 162 4.78 9.18 -4.91
CA GLU A 162 6.16 9.65 -4.87
C GLU A 162 7.16 8.55 -5.24
N GLY A 163 6.74 7.29 -5.11
CA GLY A 163 7.52 6.13 -5.53
C GLY A 163 6.64 4.99 -6.02
N LEU A 164 7.27 4.09 -6.77
CA LEU A 164 6.69 2.82 -7.21
C LEU A 164 7.70 1.70 -7.05
N ALA A 165 7.21 0.52 -6.68
CA ALA A 165 7.97 -0.71 -6.71
C ALA A 165 7.16 -1.81 -7.39
N TRP A 166 7.82 -2.58 -8.24
CA TRP A 166 7.24 -3.72 -8.92
C TRP A 166 8.33 -4.74 -9.25
N GLU A 167 8.07 -6.01 -8.95
CA GLU A 167 9.04 -7.09 -9.13
C GLU A 167 10.46 -6.72 -8.67
N ASP A 168 11.44 -6.64 -9.57
CA ASP A 168 12.81 -6.31 -9.22
C ASP A 168 13.13 -4.82 -9.39
N ASP A 169 12.18 -3.99 -9.79
CA ASP A 169 12.38 -2.59 -10.17
C ASP A 169 11.64 -1.59 -9.28
N THR A 170 12.14 -0.36 -9.31
CA THR A 170 11.64 0.77 -8.53
C THR A 170 11.78 2.07 -9.32
N ALA A 171 10.88 3.03 -9.07
CA ALA A 171 10.96 4.37 -9.64
C ALA A 171 10.57 5.43 -8.61
N LEU A 172 11.31 6.54 -8.57
CA LEU A 172 10.83 7.79 -7.97
C LEU A 172 9.95 8.50 -8.99
N CYS A 173 8.81 9.02 -8.52
CA CYS A 173 7.79 9.62 -9.37
C CYS A 173 7.73 11.13 -9.15
N GLY A 174 7.66 11.89 -10.24
CA GLY A 174 7.58 13.36 -10.19
C GLY A 174 8.82 14.03 -9.58
N PRO A 175 8.79 15.37 -9.39
CA PRO A 175 9.81 16.06 -8.63
C PRO A 175 9.62 15.79 -7.13
N SER A 176 10.70 15.37 -6.46
CA SER A 176 10.75 15.21 -5.00
C SER A 176 10.26 16.48 -4.30
N ARG A 177 9.39 16.34 -3.29
CA ARG A 177 8.97 17.43 -2.41
C ARG A 177 10.14 18.10 -1.69
#